data_AF-A0A0H2YJB5-F1
#
_entry.id   AF-A0A0H2YJB5-F1
#
_cell.length_a   1.000
_cell.length_b   1.000
_cell.length_c   1.000
_cell.angle_alpha   90.00
_cell.angle_beta   90.00
_cell.angle_gamma   90.00
#
_symmetry.space_group_name_H-M   'P 1'
#
loop_
_entity.id
_entity.type
_entity.pdbx_description
1 polymer ?
#
loop_
_entity_poly.entity_id
_entity_poly.type
_entity_poly.pdbx_seq_one_letter_code
_entity_poly.pdbx_strand_id
1 'polypeptide(L)'
;MSFNLPGMYLYYLSRDNLAPEEYERIISPHAAWARICREYEFDDSHNTRRYLINMREREQRSSPDQPRPGGIREKEKLEKLVFSGDVVMLSDLYGPARLFYINGEGQLMSADPHAFRFEGAAKIIKAFDDSVKCRNYQRTGGKPRPTKSPMKVRPSVSELPVPKAFGTINSKAAGRLLAAGGVYNQNPEMFADTAKKLGGDAAEGFDQVLNEQSAGSLVALSSMVMLGRASVAGRPSVASLGELKNYLGKTKGEQKLLNNIDVIKMDYIRRDRAELITMRGQFRGMRSKFLKSISDNPEVKKRFDSATLADLANGKAPKGWDVHHKLPLDDSGTNDVGNLVLIKRDFEHNLFTNTQSNITRQIGTNGAKEILWPVPKGVIYP
;
A
#
# COMPACT_ATOMS: atom_id res chain seq x y z
N MET A 1 20.81 -7.93 -27.96
CA MET A 1 19.40 -7.60 -28.26
C MET A 1 18.55 -8.79 -27.87
N SER A 2 17.35 -8.57 -27.33
CA SER A 2 16.41 -9.66 -27.08
C SER A 2 15.92 -10.27 -28.39
N PHE A 3 15.77 -11.60 -28.41
CA PHE A 3 15.16 -12.30 -29.54
C PHE A 3 13.66 -12.53 -29.33
N ASN A 4 13.13 -12.19 -28.14
CA ASN A 4 11.80 -12.58 -27.70
C ASN A 4 10.85 -11.39 -27.43
N LEU A 5 11.40 -10.17 -27.33
CA LEU A 5 10.66 -8.92 -27.07
C LEU A 5 11.14 -7.79 -28.00
N PRO A 6 10.27 -6.85 -28.39
CA PRO A 6 10.65 -5.73 -29.26
C PRO A 6 11.48 -4.66 -28.55
N GLY A 7 12.35 -4.00 -29.31
CA GLY A 7 13.22 -2.92 -28.84
C GLY A 7 14.55 -3.41 -28.26
N MET A 8 15.43 -2.48 -27.91
CA MET A 8 16.81 -2.79 -27.51
C MET A 8 17.00 -3.03 -26.01
N TYR A 9 16.03 -2.63 -25.20
CA TYR A 9 16.18 -2.51 -23.74
C TYR A 9 15.40 -3.56 -22.94
N LEU A 10 14.48 -4.31 -23.56
CA LEU A 10 13.71 -5.36 -22.90
C LEU A 10 14.39 -6.72 -23.07
N TYR A 11 14.49 -7.49 -22.00
CA TYR A 11 15.12 -8.80 -21.99
C TYR A 11 14.29 -9.78 -21.17
N TYR A 12 13.99 -10.95 -21.74
CA TYR A 12 13.42 -12.09 -21.05
C TYR A 12 14.55 -13.02 -20.59
N LEU A 13 14.90 -12.96 -19.31
CA LEU A 13 16.16 -13.51 -18.79
C LEU A 13 16.33 -15.02 -18.96
N SER A 14 15.23 -15.78 -19.07
CA SER A 14 15.31 -17.23 -19.30
C SER A 14 15.65 -17.62 -20.74
N ARG A 15 15.54 -16.69 -21.70
CA ARG A 15 15.81 -16.96 -23.12
C ARG A 15 16.82 -16.02 -23.74
N ASP A 16 17.00 -14.82 -23.19
CA ASP A 16 17.93 -13.83 -23.71
C ASP A 16 19.24 -13.85 -22.91
N ASN A 17 20.36 -13.94 -23.63
CA ASN A 17 21.70 -13.91 -23.02
C ASN A 17 22.17 -12.47 -22.78
N LEU A 18 21.72 -11.87 -21.66
CA LEU A 18 22.17 -10.56 -21.21
C LEU A 18 23.62 -10.64 -20.70
N ALA A 19 24.48 -9.71 -21.11
CA ALA A 19 25.87 -9.68 -20.63
C ALA A 19 25.93 -9.35 -19.13
N PRO A 20 26.79 -10.01 -18.33
CA PRO A 20 26.87 -9.80 -16.88
C PRO A 20 27.02 -8.33 -16.50
N GLU A 21 27.85 -7.58 -17.23
CA GLU A 21 28.06 -6.15 -17.02
C GLU A 21 26.81 -5.29 -17.29
N GLU A 22 25.84 -5.78 -18.06
CA GLU A 22 24.60 -5.05 -18.35
C GLU A 22 23.56 -5.20 -17.23
N TYR A 23 23.71 -6.17 -16.33
CA TYR A 23 22.79 -6.32 -15.18
C TYR A 23 22.83 -5.08 -14.26
N GLU A 24 23.96 -4.37 -14.21
CA GLU A 24 24.07 -3.11 -13.44
C GLU A 24 23.17 -1.99 -13.98
N ARG A 25 22.64 -2.13 -15.21
CA ARG A 25 21.75 -1.17 -15.88
C ARG A 25 20.26 -1.49 -15.72
N ILE A 26 19.90 -2.58 -15.05
CA ILE A 26 18.50 -2.95 -14.84
C ILE A 26 17.80 -1.88 -13.98
N ILE A 27 16.73 -1.31 -14.50
CA ILE A 27 15.89 -0.33 -13.77
C ILE A 27 14.82 -1.03 -12.93
N SER A 28 14.19 -0.29 -12.01
CA SER A 28 13.11 -0.82 -11.18
C SER A 28 11.90 -1.26 -12.02
N PRO A 29 11.15 -2.29 -11.59
CA PRO A 29 10.01 -2.78 -12.36
C PRO A 29 8.92 -1.73 -12.54
N HIS A 30 8.77 -0.80 -11.60
CA HIS A 30 7.85 0.33 -11.75
C HIS A 30 8.29 1.30 -12.87
N ALA A 31 9.58 1.64 -12.93
CA ALA A 31 10.11 2.51 -13.99
C ALA A 31 10.04 1.82 -15.36
N ALA A 32 10.38 0.53 -15.41
CA ALA A 32 10.22 -0.32 -16.60
C ALA A 32 8.77 -0.33 -17.07
N TRP A 33 7.82 -0.61 -16.17
CA TRP A 33 6.40 -0.70 -16.53
C TRP A 33 5.82 0.63 -17.01
N ALA A 34 6.17 1.73 -16.37
CA ALA A 34 5.77 3.07 -16.79
C ALA A 34 6.28 3.40 -18.20
N ARG A 35 7.52 3.01 -18.52
CA ARG A 35 8.10 3.18 -19.86
C ARG A 35 7.44 2.27 -20.89
N ILE A 36 7.22 1.00 -20.57
CA ILE A 36 6.53 0.05 -21.45
C ILE A 36 5.13 0.56 -21.82
N CYS A 37 4.35 1.03 -20.85
CA CYS A 37 3.01 1.56 -21.09
C CYS A 37 3.01 2.81 -21.99
N ARG A 38 4.10 3.57 -22.02
CA ARG A 38 4.25 4.78 -22.85
C ARG A 38 4.68 4.43 -24.28
N GLU A 39 5.67 3.54 -24.40
CA GLU A 39 6.40 3.32 -25.65
C GLU A 39 5.90 2.13 -26.45
N TYR A 40 5.04 1.27 -25.89
CA TYR A 40 4.59 0.06 -26.58
C TYR A 40 3.07 -0.04 -26.66
N GLU A 41 2.62 -0.76 -27.68
CA GLU A 41 1.26 -1.17 -27.89
C GLU A 41 1.16 -2.70 -27.80
N PHE A 42 0.04 -3.18 -27.27
CA PHE A 42 -0.24 -4.61 -27.09
C PHE A 42 -1.37 -5.03 -28.02
N ASP A 43 -1.32 -6.27 -28.48
CA ASP A 43 -2.33 -6.83 -29.36
C ASP A 43 -2.69 -8.26 -28.93
N ASP A 44 -3.96 -8.48 -28.58
CA ASP A 44 -4.45 -9.78 -28.14
C ASP A 44 -4.77 -10.74 -29.32
N SER A 45 -4.57 -10.31 -30.57
CA SER A 45 -4.77 -11.11 -31.77
C SER A 45 -3.95 -12.42 -31.77
N HIS A 46 -4.39 -13.39 -32.57
CA HIS A 46 -3.82 -14.73 -32.56
C HIS A 46 -2.36 -14.74 -33.02
N ASN A 47 -1.44 -14.95 -32.08
CA ASN A 47 0.00 -14.95 -32.30
C ASN A 47 0.44 -16.25 -33.01
N THR A 48 0.85 -16.14 -34.28
CA THR A 48 1.27 -17.26 -35.13
C THR A 48 2.75 -17.64 -35.00
N ARG A 49 3.37 -17.41 -33.82
CA ARG A 49 4.65 -17.97 -33.34
C ARG A 49 5.94 -17.16 -33.56
N ARG A 50 6.04 -15.91 -33.07
CA ARG A 50 7.38 -15.25 -33.01
C ARG A 50 7.79 -14.54 -31.71
N TYR A 51 6.85 -14.03 -30.90
CA TYR A 51 7.21 -13.27 -29.68
C TYR A 51 6.50 -13.81 -28.43
N LEU A 52 7.16 -13.69 -27.27
CA LEU A 52 6.62 -14.13 -25.96
C LEU A 52 5.33 -13.38 -25.60
N ILE A 53 5.29 -12.10 -25.97
CA ILE A 53 4.20 -11.15 -25.80
C ILE A 53 3.95 -10.54 -27.17
N ASN A 54 2.68 -10.51 -27.59
CA ASN A 54 2.32 -9.80 -28.82
C ASN A 54 2.24 -8.30 -28.54
N MET A 55 3.34 -7.61 -28.85
CA MET A 55 3.51 -6.18 -28.62
C MET A 55 4.42 -5.58 -29.69
N ARG A 56 4.29 -4.28 -29.92
CA ARG A 56 5.12 -3.50 -30.83
C ARG A 56 5.47 -2.14 -30.23
N GLU A 57 6.58 -1.55 -30.65
CA GLU A 57 6.89 -0.17 -30.32
C GLU A 57 5.86 0.76 -30.98
N ARG A 58 5.41 1.77 -30.25
CA ARG A 58 4.43 2.75 -30.75
C ARG A 58 5.09 3.59 -31.84
N GLU A 59 4.53 3.55 -33.04
CA GLU A 59 4.97 4.45 -34.11
C GLU A 59 4.68 5.91 -33.71
N GLN A 60 5.65 6.81 -33.89
CA GLN A 60 5.45 8.25 -33.62
C GLN A 60 4.40 8.90 -34.53
N ARG A 61 3.95 8.21 -35.60
CA ARG A 61 3.00 8.70 -36.60
C ARG A 61 1.81 7.75 -36.76
N SER A 62 1.06 7.49 -35.69
CA SER A 62 -0.23 6.79 -35.84
C SER A 62 -1.31 7.78 -36.27
N SER A 63 -2.02 7.49 -37.36
CA SER A 63 -3.20 8.26 -37.77
C SER A 63 -4.26 8.25 -36.66
N PRO A 64 -4.94 9.38 -36.38
CA PRO A 64 -5.96 9.49 -35.34
C PRO A 64 -7.11 8.47 -35.47
N ASP A 65 -7.33 7.95 -36.67
CA ASP A 65 -8.49 7.11 -37.03
C ASP A 65 -8.23 5.59 -36.91
N GLN A 66 -7.04 5.14 -36.50
CA GLN A 66 -6.81 3.71 -36.27
C GLN A 66 -7.37 3.26 -34.92
N PRO A 67 -8.26 2.25 -34.89
CA PRO A 67 -8.74 1.65 -33.65
C PRO A 67 -7.55 1.17 -32.81
N ARG A 68 -7.47 1.60 -31.55
CA ARG A 68 -6.43 1.12 -30.64
C ARG A 68 -6.60 -0.39 -30.46
N PRO A 69 -5.56 -1.21 -30.73
CA PRO A 69 -5.68 -2.65 -30.60
C PRO A 69 -6.07 -3.03 -29.17
N GLY A 70 -7.05 -3.92 -29.02
CA GLY A 70 -7.32 -4.60 -27.77
C GLY A 70 -6.11 -5.46 -27.40
N GLY A 71 -5.58 -5.30 -26.19
CA GLY A 71 -4.31 -5.89 -25.78
C GLY A 71 -4.22 -6.11 -24.27
N ILE A 72 -5.36 -6.21 -23.58
CA ILE A 72 -5.41 -6.25 -22.11
C ILE A 72 -4.74 -7.53 -21.61
N ARG A 73 -4.96 -8.67 -22.29
CA ARG A 73 -4.40 -9.95 -21.87
C ARG A 73 -2.88 -9.96 -21.99
N GLU A 74 -2.34 -9.55 -23.14
CA GLU A 74 -0.89 -9.49 -23.35
C GLU A 74 -0.22 -8.45 -22.44
N LYS A 75 -0.90 -7.32 -22.18
CA LYS A 75 -0.46 -6.30 -21.22
C LYS A 75 -0.35 -6.86 -19.81
N GLU A 76 -1.42 -7.46 -19.26
CA GLU A 76 -1.40 -8.05 -17.92
C GLU A 76 -0.37 -9.18 -17.78
N LYS A 77 -0.17 -9.95 -18.86
CA LYS A 77 0.84 -11.01 -18.92
C LYS A 77 2.25 -10.44 -18.81
N LEU A 78 2.58 -9.40 -19.58
CA LEU A 78 3.89 -8.75 -19.50
C LEU A 78 4.09 -8.06 -18.15
N GLU A 79 3.06 -7.41 -17.60
CA GLU A 79 3.12 -6.78 -16.29
C GLU A 79 3.59 -7.77 -15.22
N LYS A 80 2.98 -8.96 -15.18
CA LYS A 80 3.36 -10.02 -14.25
C LYS A 80 4.83 -10.42 -14.40
N LEU A 81 5.31 -10.58 -15.63
CA LEU A 81 6.70 -10.95 -15.92
C LEU A 81 7.71 -9.85 -15.55
N VAL A 82 7.35 -8.58 -15.73
CA VAL A 82 8.19 -7.45 -15.32
C VAL A 82 8.30 -7.39 -13.80
N PHE A 83 7.17 -7.48 -13.10
CA PHE A 83 7.16 -7.41 -11.65
C PHE A 83 7.74 -8.64 -10.96
N SER A 84 7.75 -9.82 -11.59
CA SER A 84 8.41 -11.04 -11.09
C SER A 84 9.91 -11.08 -11.37
N GLY A 85 10.45 -10.16 -12.17
CA GLY A 85 11.85 -10.15 -12.59
C GLY A 85 12.19 -11.12 -13.72
N ASP A 86 11.19 -11.77 -14.33
CA ASP A 86 11.40 -12.65 -15.49
C ASP A 86 11.73 -11.84 -16.75
N VAL A 87 11.11 -10.67 -16.90
CA VAL A 87 11.43 -9.66 -17.90
C VAL A 87 12.03 -8.43 -17.22
N VAL A 88 13.19 -7.98 -17.70
CA VAL A 88 13.85 -6.77 -17.19
C VAL A 88 13.99 -5.73 -18.29
N MET A 89 14.04 -4.46 -17.88
CA MET A 89 14.36 -3.36 -18.76
C MET A 89 15.69 -2.73 -18.35
N LEU A 90 16.53 -2.41 -19.34
CA LEU A 90 17.76 -1.66 -19.12
C LEU A 90 17.51 -0.15 -19.23
N SER A 91 18.25 0.62 -18.44
CA SER A 91 18.32 2.07 -18.55
C SER A 91 18.83 2.50 -19.92
N ASP A 92 18.17 3.48 -20.54
CA ASP A 92 18.66 4.18 -21.73
C ASP A 92 19.78 5.19 -21.40
N LEU A 93 19.84 5.66 -20.16
CA LEU A 93 20.98 6.45 -19.66
C LEU A 93 22.23 5.57 -19.55
N TYR A 94 23.37 6.10 -20.00
CA TYR A 94 24.67 5.46 -19.86
C TYR A 94 25.06 5.34 -18.38
N GLY A 95 25.29 4.12 -17.92
CA GLY A 95 25.81 3.80 -16.58
C GLY A 95 24.85 2.99 -15.71
N PRO A 96 25.29 2.65 -14.47
CA PRO A 96 24.52 1.78 -13.58
C PRO A 96 23.21 2.43 -13.11
N ALA A 97 22.13 1.65 -13.13
CA ALA A 97 20.80 2.04 -12.68
C ALA A 97 20.59 1.93 -11.15
N ARG A 98 21.66 1.62 -10.40
CA ARG A 98 21.75 1.54 -8.92
C ARG A 98 20.98 0.42 -8.25
N LEU A 99 20.11 -0.30 -8.96
CA LEU A 99 19.36 -1.40 -8.40
C LEU A 99 20.21 -2.66 -8.19
N PHE A 100 21.15 -2.89 -9.11
CA PHE A 100 22.16 -3.92 -9.02
C PHE A 100 23.55 -3.36 -9.24
N TYR A 101 24.54 -3.99 -8.62
CA TYR A 101 25.95 -3.69 -8.85
C TYR A 101 26.79 -4.96 -8.75
N ILE A 102 27.88 -5.01 -9.50
CA ILE A 102 28.86 -6.09 -9.44
C ILE A 102 29.93 -5.71 -8.42
N ASN A 103 30.09 -6.50 -7.37
CA ASN A 103 31.07 -6.27 -6.32
C ASN A 103 32.51 -6.57 -6.81
N GLY A 104 33.50 -6.34 -5.93
CA GLY A 104 34.91 -6.61 -6.26
C GLY A 104 35.22 -8.10 -6.52
N GLU A 105 34.36 -9.01 -6.08
CA GLU A 105 34.48 -10.46 -6.30
C GLU A 105 33.83 -10.91 -7.62
N GLY A 106 33.14 -10.01 -8.32
CA GLY A 106 32.44 -10.34 -9.57
C GLY A 106 31.02 -10.90 -9.36
N GLN A 107 30.46 -10.79 -8.15
CA GLN A 107 29.10 -11.21 -7.83
C GLN A 107 28.12 -10.06 -8.03
N LEU A 108 26.92 -10.36 -8.51
CA LEU A 108 25.84 -9.39 -8.59
C LEU A 108 25.16 -9.22 -7.23
N MET A 109 25.16 -7.99 -6.73
CA MET A 109 24.50 -7.60 -5.49
C MET A 109 23.26 -6.77 -5.81
N SER A 110 22.18 -7.01 -5.08
CA SER A 110 20.97 -6.17 -5.14
C SER A 110 21.03 -5.09 -4.06
N ALA A 111 20.81 -3.84 -4.45
CA ALA A 111 20.68 -2.73 -3.51
C ALA A 111 19.30 -2.70 -2.82
N ASP A 112 18.29 -3.31 -3.45
CA ASP A 112 16.94 -3.48 -2.92
C ASP A 112 16.40 -4.87 -3.29
N PRO A 113 16.57 -5.88 -2.40
CA PRO A 113 16.08 -7.24 -2.64
C PRO A 113 14.56 -7.35 -2.82
N HIS A 114 13.78 -6.34 -2.39
CA HIS A 114 12.32 -6.35 -2.44
C HIS A 114 11.75 -5.57 -3.63
N ALA A 115 12.62 -5.03 -4.50
CA ALA A 115 12.18 -4.27 -5.67
C ALA A 115 11.30 -5.09 -6.62
N PHE A 116 11.48 -6.41 -6.66
CA PHE A 116 10.68 -7.36 -7.46
C PHE A 116 9.85 -8.28 -6.57
N ARG A 117 8.71 -8.75 -7.08
CA ARG A 117 7.82 -9.73 -6.43
C ARG A 117 8.41 -11.14 -6.53
N PHE A 118 7.94 -12.05 -5.67
CA PHE A 118 8.22 -13.50 -5.75
C PHE A 118 9.72 -13.83 -5.86
N GLU A 119 10.54 -13.21 -5.00
CA GLU A 119 12.00 -13.39 -4.99
C GLU A 119 12.68 -13.01 -6.32
N GLY A 120 12.08 -12.11 -7.09
CA GLY A 120 12.58 -11.74 -8.43
C GLY A 120 14.01 -11.25 -8.43
N ALA A 121 14.48 -10.55 -7.39
CA ALA A 121 15.88 -10.15 -7.26
C ALA A 121 16.83 -11.36 -7.20
N ALA A 122 16.46 -12.41 -6.47
CA ALA A 122 17.24 -13.65 -6.40
C ALA A 122 17.26 -14.39 -7.75
N LYS A 123 16.13 -14.38 -8.48
CA LYS A 123 16.07 -14.94 -9.84
C LYS A 123 17.00 -14.20 -10.82
N ILE A 124 17.04 -12.87 -10.73
CA ILE A 124 17.93 -12.04 -11.57
C ILE A 124 19.40 -12.33 -11.24
N ILE A 125 19.75 -12.46 -9.96
CA ILE A 125 21.11 -12.85 -9.53
C ILE A 125 21.47 -14.24 -10.08
N LYS A 126 20.55 -15.20 -10.02
CA LYS A 126 20.78 -16.53 -10.63
C LYS A 126 20.99 -16.44 -12.15
N ALA A 127 20.20 -15.63 -12.85
CA ALA A 127 20.36 -15.42 -14.30
C ALA A 127 21.72 -14.77 -14.64
N PHE A 128 22.20 -13.87 -13.78
CA PHE A 128 23.55 -13.32 -13.87
C PHE A 128 24.59 -14.43 -13.74
N ASP A 129 24.53 -15.27 -12.71
CA ASP A 129 25.49 -16.36 -12.52
C ASP A 129 25.52 -17.33 -13.71
N ASP A 130 24.35 -17.63 -14.28
CA ASP A 130 24.25 -18.48 -15.47
C ASP A 130 24.86 -17.78 -16.70
N SER A 131 24.70 -16.47 -16.85
CA SER A 131 25.36 -15.69 -17.90
C SER A 131 26.88 -15.61 -17.74
N VAL A 132 27.38 -15.52 -16.50
CA VAL A 132 28.82 -15.54 -16.19
C VAL A 132 29.45 -16.86 -16.62
N LYS A 133 28.80 -18.00 -16.33
CA LYS A 133 29.27 -19.35 -16.72
C LYS A 133 29.39 -19.53 -18.24
N CYS A 134 28.62 -18.78 -19.02
CA CYS A 134 28.62 -18.87 -20.48
C CYS A 134 29.72 -18.03 -21.14
N ARG A 135 30.58 -17.34 -20.37
CA ARG A 135 31.53 -16.34 -20.89
C ARG A 135 32.96 -16.62 -20.45
N ASN A 136 33.90 -16.22 -21.30
CA ASN A 136 35.33 -16.34 -21.02
C ASN A 136 35.86 -15.04 -20.38
N TYR A 137 36.27 -15.15 -19.10
CA TYR A 137 36.85 -14.06 -18.31
C TYR A 137 38.36 -14.19 -18.09
N GLN A 138 39.08 -14.97 -18.91
CA GLN A 138 40.54 -15.15 -18.79
C GLN A 138 41.32 -13.82 -18.75
N ARG A 139 40.86 -12.79 -19.49
CA ARG A 139 41.51 -11.47 -19.54
C ARG A 139 41.14 -10.52 -18.40
N THR A 140 40.20 -10.89 -17.54
CA THR A 140 39.70 -10.06 -16.43
C THR A 140 39.87 -10.73 -15.07
N GLY A 141 40.85 -11.65 -14.96
CA GLY A 141 41.12 -12.37 -13.71
C GLY A 141 40.03 -13.38 -13.36
N GLY A 142 39.32 -13.91 -14.35
CA GLY A 142 38.32 -14.97 -14.17
C GLY A 142 36.94 -14.49 -13.71
N LYS A 143 36.70 -13.18 -13.65
CA LYS A 143 35.44 -12.60 -13.15
C LYS A 143 34.91 -11.42 -14.00
N PRO A 144 33.60 -11.13 -13.92
CA PRO A 144 33.00 -9.94 -14.52
C PRO A 144 33.60 -8.64 -13.99
N ARG A 145 33.49 -7.57 -14.80
CA ARG A 145 33.99 -6.25 -14.40
C ARG A 145 33.18 -5.71 -13.21
N PRO A 146 33.83 -5.28 -12.09
CA PRO A 146 33.14 -4.58 -11.01
C PRO A 146 32.48 -3.28 -11.49
N THR A 147 31.33 -2.96 -10.91
CA THR A 147 30.61 -1.73 -11.25
C THR A 147 31.42 -0.50 -10.85
N LYS A 148 31.72 0.38 -11.81
CA LYS A 148 32.43 1.64 -11.58
C LYS A 148 31.48 2.61 -10.86
N SER A 149 31.50 2.61 -9.53
CA SER A 149 30.64 3.44 -8.69
C SER A 149 31.04 4.93 -8.74
N PRO A 150 30.07 5.87 -8.73
CA PRO A 150 30.23 7.17 -8.06
C PRO A 150 29.85 7.10 -6.57
N MET A 151 29.45 5.93 -6.06
CA MET A 151 29.08 5.71 -4.67
C MET A 151 30.26 5.20 -3.87
N LYS A 152 30.61 5.90 -2.78
CA LYS A 152 31.66 5.53 -1.83
C LYS A 152 31.43 4.10 -1.33
N VAL A 153 32.16 3.15 -1.91
CA VAL A 153 32.41 1.85 -1.30
C VAL A 153 33.16 2.15 0.00
N ARG A 154 32.58 1.81 1.16
CA ARG A 154 33.39 1.67 2.38
C ARG A 154 34.43 0.60 2.07
N PRO A 155 35.75 0.87 2.13
CA PRO A 155 36.76 -0.11 1.77
C PRO A 155 36.70 -1.31 2.72
N SER A 156 37.04 -2.46 2.17
CA SER A 156 37.28 -3.71 2.89
C SER A 156 38.34 -3.52 3.98
N VAL A 157 38.04 -4.15 5.11
CA VAL A 157 38.87 -4.37 6.31
C VAL A 157 40.31 -4.69 5.92
N SER A 158 41.26 -3.76 6.10
CA SER A 158 42.68 -4.09 6.33
C SER A 158 43.54 -2.94 6.83
N GLU A 159 43.19 -1.66 6.63
CA GLU A 159 44.05 -0.55 7.09
C GLU A 159 43.25 0.74 7.29
N LEU A 160 42.52 0.88 8.40
CA LEU A 160 42.05 2.17 8.91
C LEU A 160 42.05 2.17 10.44
N PRO A 161 42.25 3.33 11.09
CA PRO A 161 42.41 3.43 12.54
C PRO A 161 41.17 2.88 13.24
N VAL A 162 41.38 2.25 14.41
CA VAL A 162 40.36 1.68 15.30
C VAL A 162 39.02 2.41 15.13
N PRO A 163 37.93 1.72 14.69
CA PRO A 163 36.69 2.39 14.37
C PRO A 163 36.19 3.11 15.62
N LYS A 164 36.09 4.44 15.57
CA LYS A 164 35.20 5.17 16.48
C LYS A 164 33.82 4.56 16.25
N ALA A 165 33.29 3.92 17.28
CA ALA A 165 31.95 3.36 17.28
C ALA A 165 31.00 4.37 16.66
N PHE A 166 30.30 3.98 15.58
CA PHE A 166 29.16 4.77 15.12
C PHE A 166 28.21 4.89 16.31
N GLY A 167 27.91 6.13 16.71
CA GLY A 167 27.02 6.37 17.85
C GLY A 167 25.71 5.61 17.66
N THR A 168 25.27 4.93 18.71
CA THR A 168 24.01 4.18 18.70
C THR A 168 22.88 5.13 18.31
N ILE A 169 22.04 4.75 17.33
CA ILE A 169 20.91 5.56 16.86
C ILE A 169 19.75 5.36 17.84
N ASN A 170 19.93 5.84 19.07
CA ASN A 170 19.05 5.59 20.19
C ASN A 170 18.59 6.87 20.87
N SER A 171 18.47 7.95 20.10
CA SER A 171 18.02 9.26 20.58
C SER A 171 16.50 9.41 20.50
N LYS A 172 15.95 10.43 21.20
CA LYS A 172 14.53 10.79 21.11
C LYS A 172 14.06 11.04 19.68
N ALA A 173 14.91 11.63 18.83
CA ALA A 173 14.59 11.88 17.44
C ALA A 173 14.38 10.58 16.64
N ALA A 174 15.20 9.55 16.89
CA ALA A 174 15.02 8.23 16.29
C ALA A 174 13.69 7.59 16.75
N GLY A 175 13.37 7.72 18.04
CA GLY A 175 12.08 7.32 18.60
C GLY A 175 10.88 7.96 17.92
N ARG A 176 10.90 9.29 17.75
CA ARG A 176 9.82 10.04 17.10
C ARG A 176 9.60 9.63 15.64
N LEU A 177 10.70 9.39 14.91
CA LEU A 177 10.64 8.91 13.53
C LEU A 177 10.04 7.50 13.45
N LEU A 178 10.39 6.61 14.39
CA LEU A 178 9.79 5.29 14.49
C LEU A 178 8.30 5.37 14.80
N ALA A 179 7.86 6.28 15.67
CA ALA A 179 6.45 6.49 15.95
C ALA A 179 5.68 6.95 14.71
N ALA A 180 6.22 7.92 13.96
CA ALA A 180 5.66 8.35 12.69
C ALA A 180 5.60 7.22 11.65
N GLY A 181 6.67 6.41 11.56
CA GLY A 181 6.73 5.22 10.71
C GLY A 181 5.72 4.14 11.12
N GLY A 182 5.51 3.93 12.42
CA GLY A 182 4.52 2.99 12.95
C GLY A 182 3.10 3.39 12.59
N VAL A 183 2.76 4.67 12.70
CA VAL A 183 1.47 5.23 12.25
C VAL A 183 1.31 5.07 10.74
N TYR A 184 2.32 5.43 9.96
CA TYR A 184 2.29 5.33 8.50
C TYR A 184 2.10 3.89 7.99
N ASN A 185 2.79 2.93 8.63
CA ASN A 185 2.76 1.52 8.27
C ASN A 185 1.65 0.72 8.99
N GLN A 186 0.83 1.39 9.79
CA GLN A 186 -0.22 0.77 10.60
C GLN A 186 0.29 -0.33 11.54
N ASN A 187 1.52 -0.21 12.03
CA ASN A 187 2.15 -1.19 12.90
C ASN A 187 2.94 -0.52 14.03
N PRO A 188 2.25 0.24 14.91
CA PRO A 188 2.93 0.94 16.00
C PRO A 188 3.65 -0.03 16.96
N GLU A 189 3.15 -1.25 17.16
CA GLU A 189 3.76 -2.25 18.04
C GLU A 189 5.17 -2.66 17.58
N MET A 190 5.34 -3.05 16.30
CA MET A 190 6.64 -3.46 15.78
C MET A 190 7.67 -2.31 15.85
N PHE A 191 7.21 -1.08 15.63
CA PHE A 191 8.07 0.10 15.67
C PHE A 191 8.37 0.54 17.11
N ALA A 192 7.44 0.36 18.07
CA ALA A 192 7.67 0.57 19.49
C ALA A 192 8.69 -0.42 20.04
N ASP A 193 8.58 -1.69 19.67
CA ASP A 193 9.56 -2.73 20.01
C ASP A 193 10.94 -2.41 19.43
N THR A 194 10.97 -1.85 18.21
CA THR A 194 12.20 -1.39 17.58
C THR A 194 12.80 -0.22 18.37
N ALA A 195 12.00 0.76 18.79
CA ALA A 195 12.45 1.89 19.59
C ALA A 195 13.03 1.44 20.95
N LYS A 196 12.39 0.45 21.60
CA LYS A 196 12.91 -0.17 22.83
C LYS A 196 14.23 -0.91 22.61
N LYS A 197 14.32 -1.69 21.54
CA LYS A 197 15.54 -2.47 21.20
C LYS A 197 16.72 -1.57 20.84
N LEU A 198 16.47 -0.37 20.32
CA LEU A 198 17.52 0.62 20.10
C LEU A 198 18.12 1.15 21.42
N GLY A 199 17.38 1.06 22.53
CA GLY A 199 17.79 1.55 23.84
C GLY A 199 17.85 3.08 23.92
N GLY A 200 18.67 3.61 24.84
CA GLY A 200 18.82 5.05 25.03
C GLY A 200 17.50 5.78 25.26
N ASP A 201 17.34 6.94 24.63
CA ASP A 201 16.15 7.77 24.70
C ASP A 201 15.14 7.49 23.56
N ALA A 202 15.37 6.47 22.72
CA ALA A 202 14.49 6.18 21.58
C ALA A 202 13.08 5.76 22.03
N ALA A 203 12.95 4.99 23.11
CA ALA A 203 11.65 4.66 23.67
C ALA A 203 10.91 5.92 24.17
N GLU A 204 11.59 6.81 24.89
CA GLU A 204 10.99 8.05 25.37
C GLU A 204 10.57 8.96 24.21
N GLY A 205 11.39 9.06 23.16
CA GLY A 205 11.04 9.81 21.96
C GLY A 205 9.86 9.24 21.19
N PHE A 206 9.71 7.91 21.17
CA PHE A 206 8.56 7.22 20.59
C PHE A 206 7.28 7.57 21.38
N ASP A 207 7.34 7.46 22.71
CA ASP A 207 6.23 7.76 23.60
C ASP A 207 5.82 9.24 23.55
N GLN A 208 6.77 10.17 23.36
CA GLN A 208 6.47 11.61 23.20
C GLN A 208 5.61 11.93 21.97
N VAL A 209 5.65 11.14 20.90
CA VAL A 209 4.74 11.37 19.75
C VAL A 209 3.34 10.86 20.06
N LEU A 210 3.24 9.85 20.93
CA LEU A 210 2.00 9.17 21.26
C LEU A 210 1.40 9.62 22.62
N ASN A 211 1.97 10.65 23.27
CA ASN A 211 1.44 11.22 24.51
C ASN A 211 0.44 12.37 24.27
N GLU A 212 -0.45 12.55 25.25
CA GLU A 212 -1.64 13.43 25.22
C GLU A 212 -1.35 14.94 25.07
N GLN A 213 -0.14 15.44 25.37
CA GLN A 213 0.18 16.89 25.36
C GLN A 213 0.94 17.39 24.11
N SER A 214 1.63 16.51 23.38
CA SER A 214 2.26 16.84 22.08
C SER A 214 1.35 16.55 20.89
N ALA A 215 0.16 15.99 21.16
CA ALA A 215 -0.87 15.59 20.21
C ALA A 215 -1.68 16.76 19.62
N GLY A 216 -1.04 17.89 19.34
CA GLY A 216 -1.57 18.90 18.45
C GLY A 216 -1.56 18.37 17.01
N SER A 217 -2.61 17.65 16.61
CA SER A 217 -3.04 17.39 15.20
C SER A 217 -2.75 16.03 14.55
N LEU A 218 -2.11 15.03 15.19
CA LEU A 218 -1.77 13.80 14.45
C LEU A 218 -1.88 12.48 15.21
N VAL A 219 -2.93 12.26 16.01
CA VAL A 219 -3.30 10.88 16.37
C VAL A 219 -4.19 10.33 15.26
N ALA A 220 -3.55 9.83 14.22
CA ALA A 220 -4.22 9.01 13.24
C ALA A 220 -4.20 7.57 13.76
N LEU A 221 -5.36 7.05 14.16
CA LEU A 221 -5.52 5.62 14.36
C LEU A 221 -5.23 4.93 13.02
N SER A 222 -4.09 4.25 12.96
CA SER A 222 -3.77 3.31 11.92
C SER A 222 -4.19 1.94 12.44
N SER A 223 -5.26 1.38 11.89
CA SER A 223 -5.93 0.19 12.42
C SER A 223 -4.98 -0.99 12.62
N MET A 224 -4.56 -1.23 13.87
CA MET A 224 -4.21 -2.52 14.42
C MET A 224 -4.15 -2.36 15.95
N VAL A 225 -5.10 -2.99 16.66
CA VAL A 225 -4.83 -3.56 17.98
C VAL A 225 -4.54 -2.60 19.16
N MET A 226 -5.17 -1.41 19.28
CA MET A 226 -4.92 -0.60 20.49
C MET A 226 -5.39 -1.24 21.83
N LEU A 227 -6.23 -2.28 21.83
CA LEU A 227 -6.68 -2.93 23.07
C LEU A 227 -6.43 -4.43 23.15
N GLY A 228 -5.99 -5.07 22.06
CA GLY A 228 -5.63 -6.49 22.10
C GLY A 228 -4.25 -6.77 22.70
N ARG A 229 -3.34 -5.78 22.72
CA ARG A 229 -1.93 -5.95 23.14
C ARG A 229 -1.30 -4.70 23.76
N ALA A 230 -2.06 -3.93 24.53
CA ALA A 230 -1.52 -2.86 25.38
C ALA A 230 -0.74 -3.45 26.58
N SER A 231 0.45 -4.00 26.32
CA SER A 231 1.46 -4.35 27.34
C SER A 231 2.75 -3.53 27.21
N VAL A 232 2.72 -2.49 26.38
CA VAL A 232 3.86 -1.60 26.15
C VAL A 232 3.39 -0.16 26.28
N ALA A 233 3.75 0.47 27.41
CA ALA A 233 3.54 1.88 27.75
C ALA A 233 2.08 2.34 27.81
N GLY A 234 1.46 2.21 28.99
CA GLY A 234 0.24 2.93 29.40
C GLY A 234 -1.01 2.65 28.56
N ARG A 235 -2.07 2.11 29.19
CA ARG A 235 -3.40 2.19 28.59
C ARG A 235 -3.72 3.66 28.34
N PRO A 236 -4.05 4.10 27.11
CA PRO A 236 -4.65 5.41 26.90
C PRO A 236 -5.87 5.53 27.81
N SER A 237 -5.99 6.63 28.53
CA SER A 237 -7.15 6.84 29.38
C SER A 237 -8.42 6.85 28.53
N VAL A 238 -9.55 6.39 29.08
CA VAL A 238 -10.85 6.45 28.36
C VAL A 238 -11.19 7.88 27.93
N ALA A 239 -10.69 8.88 28.66
CA ALA A 239 -10.82 10.29 28.32
C ALA A 239 -10.05 10.66 27.03
N SER A 240 -8.80 10.25 26.87
CA SER A 240 -7.99 10.60 25.67
C SER A 240 -8.40 9.86 24.40
N LEU A 241 -9.07 8.70 24.53
CA LEU A 241 -9.64 7.99 23.38
C LEU A 241 -10.86 8.70 22.79
N GLY A 242 -11.66 9.37 23.62
CA GLY A 242 -12.82 10.17 23.18
C GLY A 242 -12.43 11.47 22.47
N GLU A 243 -11.18 11.91 22.58
CA GLU A 243 -10.66 13.12 21.94
C GLU A 243 -10.16 12.89 20.50
N LEU A 244 -10.15 11.63 20.04
CA LEU A 244 -9.70 11.24 18.70
C LEU A 244 -10.71 11.68 17.63
N LYS A 245 -10.30 12.65 16.81
CA LYS A 245 -11.14 13.22 15.74
C LYS A 245 -10.82 12.73 14.34
N ASN A 246 -9.70 12.01 14.17
CA ASN A 246 -9.17 11.63 12.86
C ASN A 246 -8.75 10.14 12.82
N TYR A 247 -8.85 9.52 11.64
CA TYR A 247 -8.46 8.12 11.39
C TYR A 247 -7.74 7.99 10.04
N LEU A 248 -6.57 7.35 10.00
CA LEU A 248 -5.83 7.12 8.74
C LEU A 248 -6.09 5.70 8.26
N GLY A 249 -6.93 5.59 7.24
CA GLY A 249 -7.27 4.32 6.62
C GLY A 249 -6.59 4.14 5.25
N LYS A 250 -6.66 2.89 4.76
CA LYS A 250 -6.28 2.52 3.39
C LYS A 250 -7.46 1.91 2.64
N THR A 251 -7.73 2.40 1.43
CA THR A 251 -8.68 1.77 0.49
C THR A 251 -8.14 1.84 -0.93
N LYS A 252 -8.29 0.75 -1.70
CA LYS A 252 -7.77 0.63 -3.08
C LYS A 252 -6.28 0.99 -3.25
N GLY A 253 -5.46 0.79 -2.21
CA GLY A 253 -4.03 1.12 -2.24
C GLY A 253 -3.70 2.54 -1.77
N GLU A 254 -4.67 3.45 -1.72
CA GLU A 254 -4.51 4.84 -1.31
C GLU A 254 -4.77 5.02 0.18
N GLN A 255 -3.94 5.84 0.83
CA GLN A 255 -4.14 6.27 2.22
C GLN A 255 -4.87 7.61 2.25
N LYS A 256 -5.85 7.76 3.15
CA LYS A 256 -6.49 9.06 3.41
C LYS A 256 -6.89 9.17 4.87
N LEU A 257 -6.77 10.39 5.36
CA LEU A 257 -7.25 10.76 6.68
C LEU A 257 -8.77 11.01 6.61
N LEU A 258 -9.54 10.24 7.38
CA LEU A 258 -10.90 10.59 7.74
C LEU A 258 -10.83 11.58 8.89
N ASN A 259 -11.44 12.73 8.68
CA ASN A 259 -11.63 13.73 9.73
C ASN A 259 -13.09 13.66 10.20
N ASN A 260 -13.40 14.39 11.28
CA ASN A 260 -14.77 14.52 11.79
C ASN A 260 -15.40 13.18 12.16
N ILE A 261 -14.64 12.36 12.89
CA ILE A 261 -15.13 11.11 13.47
C ILE A 261 -15.18 11.21 14.99
N ASP A 262 -15.93 10.30 15.61
CA ASP A 262 -15.69 9.88 16.99
C ASP A 262 -15.01 8.51 16.98
N VAL A 263 -14.21 8.25 17.99
CA VAL A 263 -13.73 6.90 18.29
C VAL A 263 -14.32 6.50 19.62
N ILE A 264 -15.18 5.49 19.59
CA ILE A 264 -15.78 4.96 20.81
C ILE A 264 -15.07 3.68 21.22
N LYS A 265 -14.99 3.46 22.52
CA LYS A 265 -14.59 2.19 23.11
C LYS A 265 -15.86 1.36 23.30
N MET A 266 -15.87 0.13 22.79
CA MET A 266 -17.02 -0.76 22.95
C MET A 266 -16.61 -2.22 23.16
N ASP A 267 -17.42 -2.93 23.93
CA ASP A 267 -17.32 -4.38 24.10
C ASP A 267 -18.07 -5.06 22.95
N TYR A 268 -17.33 -5.45 21.92
CA TYR A 268 -17.91 -6.07 20.74
C TYR A 268 -18.31 -7.51 21.02
N ILE A 269 -19.59 -7.80 20.85
CA ILE A 269 -20.20 -9.12 20.99
C ILE A 269 -20.87 -9.45 19.67
N ARG A 270 -20.42 -10.52 18.99
CA ARG A 270 -21.04 -10.93 17.74
C ARG A 270 -22.51 -11.31 17.99
N ARG A 271 -23.41 -10.61 17.29
CA ARG A 271 -24.84 -10.93 17.23
C ARG A 271 -25.03 -12.32 16.63
N ASP A 272 -26.10 -13.00 17.08
CA ASP A 272 -26.51 -14.26 16.48
C ASP A 272 -26.75 -14.12 14.97
N ARG A 273 -26.39 -15.16 14.21
CA ARG A 273 -26.44 -15.11 12.74
C ARG A 273 -27.87 -15.02 12.21
N ALA A 274 -28.85 -15.68 12.85
CA ALA A 274 -30.24 -15.61 12.42
C ALA A 274 -30.84 -14.22 12.72
N GLU A 275 -30.49 -13.64 13.88
CA GLU A 275 -30.89 -12.28 14.24
C GLU A 275 -30.30 -11.25 13.25
N LEU A 276 -29.00 -11.34 12.94
CA LEU A 276 -28.34 -10.47 11.96
C LEU A 276 -29.00 -10.53 10.58
N ILE A 277 -29.33 -11.72 10.09
CA ILE A 277 -30.00 -11.90 8.79
C ILE A 277 -31.37 -11.20 8.81
N THR A 278 -32.13 -11.38 9.90
CA THR A 278 -33.43 -10.74 10.09
C THR A 278 -33.31 -9.21 10.03
N MET A 279 -32.35 -8.64 10.75
CA MET A 279 -32.12 -7.19 10.76
C MET A 279 -31.66 -6.64 9.41
N ARG A 280 -30.84 -7.40 8.66
CA ARG A 280 -30.46 -7.02 7.29
C ARG A 280 -31.67 -6.98 6.35
N GLY A 281 -32.63 -7.88 6.53
CA GLY A 281 -33.89 -7.86 5.79
C GLY A 281 -34.72 -6.61 6.08
N GLN A 282 -34.82 -6.21 7.35
CA GLN A 282 -35.58 -5.03 7.78
C GLN A 282 -34.98 -3.70 7.29
N PHE A 283 -33.67 -3.65 7.05
CA PHE A 283 -32.97 -2.43 6.67
C PHE A 283 -33.52 -1.77 5.39
N ARG A 284 -34.03 -2.55 4.42
CA ARG A 284 -34.57 -1.99 3.16
C ARG A 284 -35.68 -0.96 3.41
N GLY A 285 -36.59 -1.24 4.35
CA GLY A 285 -37.66 -0.30 4.72
C GLY A 285 -37.14 0.89 5.54
N MET A 286 -36.21 0.62 6.47
CA MET A 286 -35.63 1.65 7.34
C MET A 286 -34.75 2.63 6.58
N ARG A 287 -34.04 2.19 5.53
CA ARG A 287 -33.26 3.04 4.63
C ARG A 287 -34.11 4.15 4.04
N SER A 288 -35.30 3.81 3.52
CA SER A 288 -36.21 4.81 2.94
C SER A 288 -36.69 5.80 4.00
N LYS A 289 -37.09 5.31 5.19
CA LYS A 289 -37.53 6.17 6.30
C LYS A 289 -36.44 7.13 6.77
N PHE A 290 -35.20 6.67 6.89
CA PHE A 290 -34.06 7.50 7.25
C PHE A 290 -33.83 8.63 6.25
N LEU A 291 -33.79 8.32 4.95
CA LEU A 291 -33.56 9.31 3.90
C LEU A 291 -34.63 10.42 3.90
N LYS A 292 -35.90 10.03 4.12
CA LYS A 292 -37.00 10.99 4.29
C LYS A 292 -36.83 11.85 5.54
N SER A 293 -36.40 11.25 6.65
CA SER A 293 -36.24 11.98 7.92
C SER A 293 -35.15 13.07 7.89
N ILE A 294 -34.17 12.95 6.97
CA ILE A 294 -33.05 13.89 6.87
C ILE A 294 -33.22 14.92 5.75
N SER A 295 -34.24 14.82 4.89
CA SER A 295 -34.38 15.72 3.73
C SER A 295 -34.54 17.19 4.12
N ASP A 296 -35.10 17.47 5.30
CA ASP A 296 -35.25 18.82 5.82
C ASP A 296 -34.10 19.30 6.71
N ASN A 297 -33.10 18.46 6.95
CA ASN A 297 -31.98 18.80 7.82
C ASN A 297 -31.13 19.95 7.21
N PRO A 298 -30.78 21.00 7.98
CA PRO A 298 -30.00 22.12 7.49
C PRO A 298 -28.64 21.73 6.88
N GLU A 299 -27.92 20.76 7.46
CA GLU A 299 -26.63 20.31 6.95
C GLU A 299 -26.77 19.55 5.63
N VAL A 300 -27.88 18.84 5.43
CA VAL A 300 -28.19 18.15 4.18
C VAL A 300 -28.59 19.15 3.09
N LYS A 301 -29.42 20.14 3.42
CA LYS A 301 -29.84 21.23 2.52
C LYS A 301 -28.67 22.07 2.00
N LYS A 302 -27.62 22.24 2.79
CA LYS A 302 -26.39 22.93 2.36
C LYS A 302 -25.58 22.17 1.30
N ARG A 303 -25.76 20.85 1.18
CA ARG A 303 -24.91 19.96 0.37
C ARG A 303 -25.52 19.55 -0.96
N PHE A 304 -26.83 19.72 -1.11
CA PHE A 304 -27.59 19.19 -2.22
C PHE A 304 -28.53 20.23 -2.82
N ASP A 305 -28.76 20.12 -4.12
CA ASP A 305 -29.74 20.92 -4.84
C ASP A 305 -31.18 20.47 -4.57
N SER A 306 -32.15 21.27 -5.01
CA SER A 306 -33.58 21.00 -4.80
C SER A 306 -34.04 19.67 -5.39
N ALA A 307 -33.47 19.24 -6.53
CA ALA A 307 -33.82 17.97 -7.17
C ALA A 307 -33.37 16.78 -6.32
N THR A 308 -32.14 16.83 -5.82
CA THR A 308 -31.57 15.80 -4.94
C THR A 308 -32.30 15.76 -3.58
N LEU A 309 -32.70 16.92 -3.04
CA LEU A 309 -33.51 16.98 -1.82
C LEU A 309 -34.91 16.37 -2.02
N ALA A 310 -35.51 16.54 -3.21
CA ALA A 310 -36.77 15.88 -3.55
C ALA A 310 -36.61 14.35 -3.63
N ASP A 311 -35.48 13.84 -4.14
CA ASP A 311 -35.17 12.42 -4.12
C ASP A 311 -35.06 11.88 -2.68
N LEU A 312 -34.39 12.61 -1.79
CA LEU A 312 -34.30 12.28 -0.37
C LEU A 312 -35.67 12.24 0.32
N ALA A 313 -36.53 13.23 0.05
CA ALA A 313 -37.91 13.28 0.54
C ALA A 313 -38.78 12.13 0.01
N ASN A 314 -38.41 11.54 -1.13
CA ASN A 314 -39.01 10.31 -1.66
C ASN A 314 -38.34 9.03 -1.15
N GLY A 315 -37.33 9.16 -0.28
CA GLY A 315 -36.60 8.04 0.32
C GLY A 315 -35.60 7.38 -0.63
N LYS A 316 -35.10 8.13 -1.63
CA LYS A 316 -34.07 7.68 -2.58
C LYS A 316 -32.72 8.31 -2.21
N ALA A 317 -31.67 7.49 -2.26
CA ALA A 317 -30.32 7.99 -1.97
C ALA A 317 -29.76 8.71 -3.21
N PRO A 318 -29.08 9.87 -3.05
CA PRO A 318 -28.44 10.57 -4.14
C PRO A 318 -27.38 9.72 -4.85
N LYS A 319 -27.10 10.03 -6.12
CA LYS A 319 -26.02 9.36 -6.86
C LYS A 319 -24.68 9.61 -6.17
N GLY A 320 -23.93 8.54 -5.92
CA GLY A 320 -22.64 8.61 -5.21
C GLY A 320 -22.74 8.55 -3.70
N TRP A 321 -23.94 8.39 -3.13
CA TRP A 321 -24.17 8.31 -1.68
C TRP A 321 -24.88 7.02 -1.28
N ASP A 322 -24.53 6.49 -0.11
CA ASP A 322 -25.14 5.31 0.50
C ASP A 322 -25.50 5.57 1.96
N VAL A 323 -26.38 4.75 2.52
CA VAL A 323 -26.70 4.79 3.95
C VAL A 323 -25.82 3.77 4.66
N HIS A 324 -25.11 4.23 5.69
CA HIS A 324 -24.19 3.42 6.47
C HIS A 324 -24.62 3.40 7.94
N HIS A 325 -24.39 2.28 8.62
CA HIS A 325 -24.62 2.16 10.06
C HIS A 325 -23.42 2.69 10.83
N LYS A 326 -23.66 3.54 11.83
CA LYS A 326 -22.63 4.09 12.72
C LYS A 326 -22.05 2.99 13.62
N LEU A 327 -22.94 2.25 14.27
CA LEU A 327 -22.65 1.04 15.04
C LEU A 327 -23.01 -0.20 14.22
N PRO A 328 -22.19 -1.25 14.28
CA PRO A 328 -22.33 -2.42 13.41
C PRO A 328 -23.57 -3.24 13.76
N LEU A 329 -24.32 -3.67 12.74
CA LEU A 329 -25.39 -4.65 12.90
C LEU A 329 -24.90 -6.04 13.32
N ASP A 330 -23.61 -6.36 13.11
CA ASP A 330 -23.01 -7.62 13.58
C ASP A 330 -22.74 -7.62 15.10
N ASP A 331 -23.01 -6.51 15.79
CA ASP A 331 -22.97 -6.34 17.25
C ASP A 331 -24.23 -5.54 17.68
N SER A 332 -24.13 -4.59 18.61
CA SER A 332 -25.22 -3.89 19.30
C SER A 332 -25.91 -2.82 18.45
N GLY A 333 -25.44 -2.54 17.24
CA GLY A 333 -26.06 -1.59 16.32
C GLY A 333 -27.47 -2.00 15.90
N THR A 334 -28.34 -1.00 15.70
CA THR A 334 -29.75 -1.18 15.29
C THR A 334 -30.03 -0.55 13.92
N ASN A 335 -31.22 -0.78 13.37
CA ASN A 335 -31.69 -0.10 12.16
C ASN A 335 -32.35 1.27 12.45
N ASP A 336 -32.24 1.77 13.67
CA ASP A 336 -32.83 3.05 14.05
C ASP A 336 -32.16 4.19 13.31
N VAL A 337 -32.95 5.23 12.98
CA VAL A 337 -32.48 6.38 12.21
C VAL A 337 -31.27 7.08 12.87
N GLY A 338 -31.17 7.03 14.20
CA GLY A 338 -30.03 7.60 14.94
C GLY A 338 -28.71 6.85 14.70
N ASN A 339 -28.79 5.56 14.38
CA ASN A 339 -27.64 4.72 14.05
C ASN A 339 -27.25 4.79 12.56
N LEU A 340 -27.90 5.64 11.76
CA LEU A 340 -27.66 5.75 10.34
C LEU A 340 -27.00 7.09 9.98
N VAL A 341 -26.22 7.07 8.90
CA VAL A 341 -25.62 8.25 8.29
C VAL A 341 -25.67 8.13 6.77
N LEU A 342 -25.94 9.25 6.08
CA LEU A 342 -25.78 9.32 4.64
C LEU A 342 -24.31 9.61 4.32
N ILE A 343 -23.62 8.72 3.61
CA ILE A 343 -22.18 8.79 3.40
C ILE A 343 -21.82 8.73 1.93
N LYS A 344 -20.77 9.46 1.54
CA LYS A 344 -20.22 9.37 0.18
C LYS A 344 -19.65 7.97 -0.07
N ARG A 345 -20.10 7.34 -1.16
CA ARG A 345 -19.82 5.93 -1.50
C ARG A 345 -18.34 5.68 -1.82
N ASP A 346 -17.70 6.59 -2.53
CA ASP A 346 -16.46 6.30 -3.23
C ASP A 346 -15.32 5.95 -2.28
N PHE A 347 -14.98 6.87 -1.40
CA PHE A 347 -13.82 6.73 -0.55
C PHE A 347 -14.24 6.48 0.90
N GLU A 348 -15.10 7.32 1.43
CA GLU A 348 -15.46 7.37 2.85
C GLU A 348 -16.17 6.09 3.28
N HIS A 349 -17.23 5.70 2.56
CA HIS A 349 -17.97 4.47 2.86
C HIS A 349 -17.09 3.20 2.78
N ASN A 350 -16.26 3.10 1.74
CA ASN A 350 -15.33 1.99 1.57
C ASN A 350 -14.28 1.96 2.68
N LEU A 351 -13.80 3.13 3.11
CA LEU A 351 -12.79 3.19 4.16
C LEU A 351 -13.34 2.77 5.52
N PHE A 352 -14.53 3.25 5.91
CA PHE A 352 -15.21 2.78 7.13
C PHE A 352 -15.46 1.27 7.05
N THR A 353 -16.03 0.79 5.95
CA THR A 353 -16.32 -0.64 5.77
C THR A 353 -15.07 -1.51 5.89
N ASN A 354 -13.97 -1.14 5.24
CA ASN A 354 -12.70 -1.88 5.31
C ASN A 354 -12.12 -1.87 6.73
N THR A 355 -12.15 -0.70 7.37
CA THR A 355 -11.62 -0.52 8.73
C THR A 355 -12.39 -1.38 9.72
N GLN A 356 -13.71 -1.28 9.71
CA GLN A 356 -14.62 -2.04 10.55
C GLN A 356 -14.51 -3.55 10.27
N SER A 357 -14.36 -3.94 9.00
CA SER A 357 -14.13 -5.35 8.62
C SER A 357 -12.79 -5.90 9.13
N ASN A 358 -11.74 -5.07 9.13
CA ASN A 358 -10.43 -5.48 9.65
C ASN A 358 -10.45 -5.65 11.17
N ILE A 359 -11.11 -4.74 11.88
CA ILE A 359 -11.32 -4.84 13.34
C ILE A 359 -12.05 -6.15 13.67
N THR A 360 -13.17 -6.41 12.99
CA THR A 360 -14.03 -7.57 13.28
C THR A 360 -13.45 -8.91 12.83
N ARG A 361 -12.59 -8.96 11.80
CA ARG A 361 -11.92 -10.20 11.34
C ARG A 361 -11.05 -10.84 12.42
N GLN A 362 -10.48 -10.03 13.31
CA GLN A 362 -9.59 -10.48 14.39
C GLN A 362 -10.35 -10.90 15.66
N ILE A 363 -11.68 -10.85 15.63
CA ILE A 363 -12.55 -11.21 16.77
C ILE A 363 -13.02 -12.64 16.55
N GLY A 364 -12.75 -13.53 17.51
CA GLY A 364 -13.27 -14.89 17.49
C GLY A 364 -14.80 -14.92 17.55
N THR A 365 -15.39 -16.11 17.49
CA THR A 365 -16.86 -16.26 17.55
C THR A 365 -17.41 -16.17 18.98
N ASN A 366 -16.57 -16.22 20.01
CA ASN A 366 -16.99 -16.37 21.41
C ASN A 366 -16.40 -15.26 22.29
N GLY A 367 -17.23 -14.70 23.18
CA GLY A 367 -16.84 -13.72 24.19
C GLY A 367 -16.89 -12.26 23.71
N ALA A 368 -17.09 -11.34 24.66
CA ALA A 368 -16.95 -9.90 24.41
C ALA A 368 -15.48 -9.57 24.16
N LYS A 369 -15.21 -8.70 23.17
CA LYS A 369 -13.87 -8.18 22.91
C LYS A 369 -13.89 -6.66 22.89
N GLU A 370 -13.10 -6.08 23.76
CA GLU A 370 -12.92 -4.64 23.83
C GLU A 370 -12.21 -4.12 22.57
N ILE A 371 -12.85 -3.19 21.85
CA ILE A 371 -12.34 -2.60 20.61
C ILE A 371 -12.52 -1.08 20.59
N LEU A 372 -11.76 -0.43 19.71
CA LEU A 372 -12.01 0.95 19.31
C LEU A 372 -12.76 0.96 17.99
N TRP A 373 -13.89 1.66 17.96
CA TRP A 373 -14.77 1.71 16.81
C TRP A 373 -14.88 3.14 16.26
N PRO A 374 -14.50 3.37 14.98
CA PRO A 374 -14.65 4.68 14.36
C PRO A 374 -16.11 4.91 13.94
N VAL A 375 -16.66 6.03 14.38
CA VAL A 375 -18.04 6.45 14.14
C VAL A 375 -18.06 7.74 13.31
N PRO A 376 -18.70 7.76 12.13
CA PRO A 376 -18.89 9.00 11.37
C PRO A 376 -19.83 9.96 12.11
N LYS A 377 -19.46 11.25 12.20
CA LYS A 377 -20.29 12.27 12.82
C LYS A 377 -21.44 12.73 11.93
N GLY A 378 -22.51 13.20 12.57
CA GLY A 378 -23.64 13.85 11.92
C GLY A 378 -24.64 12.88 11.29
N VAL A 379 -25.55 13.45 10.49
CA VAL A 379 -26.54 12.72 9.69
C VAL A 379 -26.10 12.51 8.24
N ILE A 380 -25.06 13.25 7.81
CA ILE A 380 -24.42 13.20 6.51
C ILE A 380 -22.90 13.35 6.65
N TYR A 381 -22.11 12.56 5.91
CA TYR A 381 -20.64 12.48 6.03
C TYR A 381 -19.93 12.46 4.65
N PRO A 382 -18.78 13.15 4.46
CA PRO A 382 -17.95 13.81 5.48
C PRO A 382 -18.53 15.10 6.01
#